data_AF-A0A379B1E2-F1
#
_entry.id   AF-A0A379B1E2-F1
#
_cell.length_a   1.000
_cell.length_b   1.000
_cell.length_c   1.000
_cell.angle_alpha   90.00
_cell.angle_beta   90.00
_cell.angle_gamma   90.00
#
_symmetry.space_group_name_H-M   'P 1'
#
loop_
_entity.id
_entity.type
_entity.pdbx_description
1 polymer ?
#
loop_
_entity_poly.entity_id
_entity_poly.type
_entity_poly.pdbx_seq_one_letter_code
_entity_poly.pdbx_strand_id
1 'polypeptide(L)'
;MGALGFGFLEIGTVTRNPQPGNPQPRLFRVPEHQGIINRMGFNNHGIDAMIRNIEKSKYQGVLGINIGKNAVTPIQNAADDYLICLEKAYAHASYITVNISSPNTKNLRALQGGGELGALLEALKNKQAQLAAAHGKYIPLAVKIAPDLDEVQIEDIARVVKSVEMDGIIATNTTIDKSSLGSHPLAGEQGGLSGFPVREKSNRVLKNWRNT
;
A
#
# COMPACT_ATOMS: atom_id res chain seq x y z
N MET A 1 -3.36 17.66 9.42
CA MET A 1 -4.30 16.80 8.67
C MET A 1 -5.58 16.57 9.44
N GLY A 2 -5.60 15.96 10.64
CA GLY A 2 -6.85 15.80 11.41
C GLY A 2 -7.65 17.10 11.62
N ALA A 3 -6.97 18.18 12.02
CA ALA A 3 -7.59 19.51 12.15
C ALA A 3 -8.09 20.14 10.84
N LEU A 4 -7.74 19.59 9.67
CA LEU A 4 -8.25 20.02 8.37
C LEU A 4 -9.56 19.31 7.97
N GLY A 5 -10.12 18.46 8.84
CA GLY A 5 -11.41 17.80 8.63
C GLY A 5 -11.36 16.39 8.02
N PHE A 6 -10.17 15.77 7.90
CA PHE A 6 -10.07 14.38 7.44
C PHE A 6 -10.55 13.40 8.52
N GLY A 7 -11.51 12.53 8.18
CA GLY A 7 -12.09 11.56 9.12
C GLY A 7 -11.12 10.47 9.60
N PHE A 8 -10.07 10.18 8.84
CA PHE A 8 -8.97 9.30 9.22
C PHE A 8 -7.68 9.70 8.50
N LEU A 9 -6.54 9.19 8.96
CA LEU A 9 -5.24 9.40 8.32
C LEU A 9 -4.56 8.05 8.05
N GLU A 10 -4.00 7.87 6.86
CA GLU A 10 -3.09 6.76 6.56
C GLU A 10 -1.66 7.31 6.46
N ILE A 11 -0.74 6.81 7.28
CA ILE A 11 0.69 7.17 7.23
C ILE A 11 1.52 6.03 6.66
N GLY A 12 2.63 6.37 5.99
CA GLY A 12 3.50 5.41 5.30
C GLY A 12 3.54 5.66 3.79
N THR A 13 3.91 4.68 2.96
CA THR A 13 4.32 3.31 3.33
C THR A 13 5.64 3.28 4.10
N VAL A 14 5.63 2.64 5.26
CA VAL A 14 6.81 2.42 6.09
C VAL A 14 7.41 1.04 5.84
N THR A 15 8.72 0.94 6.00
CA THR A 15 9.48 -0.31 5.83
C THR A 15 10.20 -0.66 7.13
N ARG A 16 10.69 -1.91 7.23
CA ARG A 16 11.43 -2.39 8.41
C ARG A 16 12.61 -1.46 8.73
N ASN A 17 13.47 -1.23 7.74
CA ASN A 17 14.65 -0.37 7.84
C ASN A 17 14.41 0.97 7.13
N PRO A 18 15.13 2.06 7.51
CA PRO A 18 15.12 3.30 6.75
C PRO A 18 15.64 3.09 5.32
N GLN A 19 15.12 3.87 4.37
CA GLN A 19 15.66 3.92 3.02
C GLN A 19 15.44 5.30 2.37
N PRO A 20 16.38 5.78 1.53
CA PRO A 20 16.32 7.12 0.94
C PRO A 20 15.30 7.24 -0.21
N GLY A 21 14.84 6.12 -0.76
CA GLY A 21 14.04 6.02 -1.99
C GLY A 21 14.87 6.19 -3.26
N ASN A 22 14.21 6.35 -4.40
CA ASN A 22 14.88 6.47 -5.70
C ASN A 22 15.57 7.85 -5.87
N PRO A 23 16.57 8.00 -6.75
CA PRO A 23 17.22 9.28 -7.03
C PRO A 23 16.23 10.37 -7.50
N GLN A 24 16.52 11.62 -7.15
CA GLN A 24 15.76 12.79 -7.61
C GLN A 24 16.20 13.23 -9.03
N PRO A 25 15.33 13.91 -9.82
CA PRO A 25 13.92 14.21 -9.56
C PRO A 25 13.05 12.94 -9.61
N ARG A 26 11.99 12.89 -8.79
CA ARG A 26 11.15 11.67 -8.62
C ARG A 26 9.67 11.94 -8.37
N LEU A 27 9.26 13.21 -8.50
CA LEU A 27 7.90 13.69 -8.33
C LEU A 27 7.67 14.80 -9.35
N PHE A 28 6.65 14.64 -10.18
CA PHE A 28 6.34 15.54 -11.28
C PHE A 28 4.85 15.86 -11.24
N ARG A 29 4.52 17.15 -11.32
CA ARG A 29 3.12 17.61 -11.36
C ARG A 29 2.68 17.73 -12.80
N VAL A 30 1.44 17.34 -13.08
CA VAL A 30 0.77 17.53 -14.37
C VAL A 30 -0.56 18.24 -14.11
N PRO A 31 -0.54 19.55 -13.75
CA PRO A 31 -1.73 20.26 -13.29
C PRO A 31 -2.88 20.26 -14.31
N GLU A 32 -2.57 20.30 -15.59
CA GLU A 32 -3.53 20.30 -16.71
C GLU A 32 -4.38 19.02 -16.72
N HIS A 33 -3.82 17.92 -16.19
CA HIS A 33 -4.48 16.63 -16.05
C HIS A 33 -4.94 16.36 -14.62
N GLN A 34 -4.79 17.33 -13.70
CA GLN A 34 -4.99 17.15 -12.25
C GLN A 34 -4.26 15.91 -11.73
N GLY A 35 -3.03 15.71 -12.24
CA GLY A 35 -2.26 14.49 -12.07
C GLY A 35 -0.89 14.70 -11.44
N ILE A 36 -0.34 13.63 -10.88
CA ILE A 36 1.02 13.59 -10.35
C ILE A 36 1.67 12.28 -10.80
N ILE A 37 2.88 12.36 -11.35
CA ILE A 37 3.73 11.18 -11.61
C ILE A 37 4.76 11.10 -10.50
N ASN A 38 4.94 9.92 -9.91
CA ASN A 38 5.98 9.72 -8.91
C ASN A 38 6.69 8.38 -9.04
N ARG A 39 7.98 8.42 -8.71
CA ARG A 39 8.85 7.26 -8.56
C ARG A 39 9.59 7.29 -7.23
N MET A 40 8.86 7.47 -6.13
CA MET A 40 9.45 7.72 -4.81
C MET A 40 10.27 6.53 -4.27
N GLY A 41 9.78 5.30 -4.44
CA GLY A 41 10.47 4.08 -3.96
C GLY A 41 10.50 3.94 -2.44
N PHE A 42 9.37 4.19 -1.76
CA PHE A 42 9.21 4.12 -0.29
C PHE A 42 10.32 4.84 0.50
N ASN A 43 10.65 6.09 0.20
CA ASN A 43 11.56 6.87 1.04
C ASN A 43 10.96 7.09 2.45
N ASN A 44 11.59 6.55 3.49
CA ASN A 44 11.11 6.65 4.86
C ASN A 44 12.24 6.41 5.88
N HIS A 45 12.01 6.78 7.15
CA HIS A 45 12.99 6.64 8.24
C HIS A 45 12.91 5.30 9.00
N GLY A 46 12.16 4.32 8.48
CA GLY A 46 11.93 3.02 9.10
C GLY A 46 10.79 3.05 10.13
N ILE A 47 10.26 1.86 10.45
CA ILE A 47 9.13 1.71 11.37
C ILE A 47 9.44 2.23 12.77
N ASP A 48 10.65 2.03 13.29
CA ASP A 48 11.02 2.51 14.63
C ASP A 48 10.96 4.04 14.75
N ALA A 49 11.38 4.76 13.69
CA ALA A 49 11.26 6.22 13.66
C ALA A 49 9.80 6.67 13.52
N MET A 50 8.99 5.94 12.77
CA MET A 50 7.56 6.20 12.66
C MET A 50 6.87 6.05 14.03
N ILE A 51 7.10 4.95 14.76
CA ILE A 51 6.49 4.73 16.08
C ILE A 51 6.85 5.85 17.06
N ARG A 52 8.14 6.22 17.14
CA ARG A 52 8.58 7.36 17.98
C ARG A 52 7.87 8.69 17.63
N ASN A 53 7.48 8.88 16.37
CA ASN A 53 6.73 10.07 15.96
C ASN A 53 5.24 9.96 16.32
N ILE A 54 4.66 8.76 16.23
CA ILE A 54 3.26 8.51 16.63
C ILE A 54 3.11 8.75 18.14
N GLU A 55 4.02 8.25 18.96
CA GLU A 55 4.00 8.43 20.42
C GLU A 55 4.09 9.90 20.85
N LYS A 56 4.73 10.75 20.04
CA LYS A 56 4.81 12.20 20.26
C LYS A 56 3.62 12.97 19.69
N SER A 57 2.79 12.32 18.87
CA SER A 57 1.63 12.94 18.22
C SER A 57 0.48 13.08 19.22
N LYS A 58 -0.30 14.16 19.07
CA LYS A 58 -1.56 14.36 19.81
C LYS A 58 -2.78 13.88 19.03
N TYR A 59 -2.61 13.23 17.88
CA TYR A 59 -3.72 12.78 17.05
C TYR A 59 -4.46 11.61 17.72
N GLN A 60 -5.78 11.76 17.91
CA GLN A 60 -6.66 10.78 18.56
C GLN A 60 -7.70 10.18 17.61
N GLY A 61 -7.61 10.49 16.30
CA GLY A 61 -8.53 9.95 15.29
C GLY A 61 -8.09 8.58 14.77
N VAL A 62 -8.83 8.05 13.80
CA VAL A 62 -8.51 6.77 13.14
C VAL A 62 -7.19 6.89 12.38
N LEU A 63 -6.20 6.11 12.80
CA LEU A 63 -4.86 6.10 12.21
C LEU A 63 -4.57 4.77 11.52
N GLY A 64 -4.48 4.80 10.19
CA GLY A 64 -3.96 3.73 9.37
C GLY A 64 -2.44 3.75 9.31
N ILE A 65 -1.80 2.60 9.48
CA ILE A 65 -0.37 2.43 9.23
C ILE A 65 -0.16 1.55 8.01
N ASN A 66 0.42 2.13 6.97
CA ASN A 66 0.69 1.45 5.71
C ASN A 66 2.10 0.87 5.71
N ILE A 67 2.22 -0.46 5.57
CA ILE A 67 3.47 -1.21 5.67
C ILE A 67 3.88 -1.81 4.32
N GLY A 68 5.19 -1.93 4.11
CA GLY A 68 5.76 -2.43 2.88
C GLY A 68 7.15 -3.06 3.08
N LYS A 69 7.60 -3.76 2.05
CA LYS A 69 8.94 -4.34 1.95
C LYS A 69 10.02 -3.28 1.70
N ASN A 70 11.19 -3.43 2.31
CA ASN A 70 12.36 -2.64 1.93
C ASN A 70 12.77 -2.92 0.47
N ALA A 71 13.35 -1.92 -0.21
CA ALA A 71 13.75 -2.07 -1.61
C ALA A 71 14.81 -3.17 -1.82
N VAL A 72 15.75 -3.29 -0.88
CA VAL A 72 16.87 -4.24 -0.91
C VAL A 72 16.49 -5.65 -0.48
N THR A 73 15.35 -5.84 0.19
CA THR A 73 14.90 -7.16 0.62
C THR A 73 14.50 -7.99 -0.61
N PRO A 74 15.09 -9.17 -0.82
CA PRO A 74 14.69 -10.08 -1.89
C PRO A 74 13.22 -10.49 -1.75
N ILE A 75 12.56 -10.84 -2.86
CA ILE A 75 11.12 -11.13 -2.86
C ILE A 75 10.76 -12.34 -1.99
N GLN A 76 11.63 -13.36 -1.96
CA GLN A 76 11.47 -14.54 -1.13
C GLN A 76 11.48 -14.24 0.38
N ASN A 77 12.07 -13.11 0.79
CA ASN A 77 12.12 -12.67 2.18
C ASN A 77 11.16 -11.48 2.42
N ALA A 78 10.26 -11.19 1.47
CA ALA A 78 9.34 -10.05 1.57
C ALA A 78 8.48 -10.14 2.84
N ALA A 79 7.98 -11.34 3.15
CA ALA A 79 7.09 -11.58 4.28
C ALA A 79 7.69 -11.11 5.62
N ASP A 80 9.00 -11.30 5.83
CA ASP A 80 9.69 -10.89 7.06
C ASP A 80 9.57 -9.39 7.33
N ASP A 81 9.71 -8.56 6.29
CA ASP A 81 9.57 -7.11 6.42
C ASP A 81 8.14 -6.73 6.81
N TYR A 82 7.14 -7.38 6.21
CA TYR A 82 5.74 -7.13 6.55
C TYR A 82 5.42 -7.59 7.98
N LEU A 83 5.88 -8.77 8.39
CA LEU A 83 5.62 -9.31 9.74
C LEU A 83 6.25 -8.44 10.83
N ILE A 84 7.48 -7.97 10.61
CA ILE A 84 8.17 -7.08 11.55
C ILE A 84 7.46 -5.72 11.62
N CYS A 85 7.05 -5.16 10.48
CA CYS A 85 6.31 -3.91 10.47
C CYS A 85 4.93 -4.06 11.13
N LEU A 86 4.22 -5.17 10.87
CA LEU A 86 2.93 -5.49 11.48
C LEU A 86 3.05 -5.53 13.00
N GLU A 87 4.01 -6.29 13.53
CA GLU A 87 4.25 -6.41 14.97
C GLU A 87 4.50 -5.06 15.63
N LYS A 88 5.39 -4.25 15.05
CA LYS A 88 5.73 -2.92 15.59
C LYS A 88 4.60 -1.90 15.44
N ALA A 89 3.78 -2.00 14.39
CA ALA A 89 2.67 -1.08 14.13
C ALA A 89 1.41 -1.40 14.95
N TYR A 90 1.24 -2.65 15.37
CA TYR A 90 -0.04 -3.20 15.85
C TYR A 90 -0.69 -2.37 16.96
N ALA A 91 0.06 -2.08 18.03
CA ALA A 91 -0.45 -1.35 19.18
C ALA A 91 -0.79 0.13 18.89
N HIS A 92 -0.27 0.68 17.79
CA HIS A 92 -0.36 2.10 17.45
C HIS A 92 -1.36 2.40 16.32
N ALA A 93 -1.86 1.37 15.65
CA ALA A 93 -2.77 1.50 14.52
C ALA A 93 -4.24 1.36 14.93
N SER A 94 -5.12 2.00 14.16
CA SER A 94 -6.55 1.68 14.09
C SER A 94 -6.84 0.64 13.00
N TYR A 95 -6.05 0.64 11.93
CA TYR A 95 -6.01 -0.41 10.91
C TYR A 95 -4.61 -0.43 10.27
N ILE A 96 -4.21 -1.55 9.67
CA ILE A 96 -2.92 -1.67 8.99
C ILE A 96 -3.16 -2.00 7.51
N THR A 97 -2.40 -1.33 6.65
CA THR A 97 -2.45 -1.57 5.20
C THR A 97 -1.24 -2.35 4.75
N VAL A 98 -1.47 -3.48 4.09
CA VAL A 98 -0.45 -4.30 3.42
C VAL A 98 -0.29 -3.78 1.99
N ASN A 99 0.77 -3.03 1.72
CA ASN A 99 1.00 -2.46 0.39
C ASN A 99 1.84 -3.39 -0.50
N ILE A 100 1.20 -3.97 -1.50
CA ILE A 100 1.80 -4.86 -2.52
C ILE A 100 1.74 -4.27 -3.94
N SER A 101 1.31 -3.01 -4.07
CA SER A 101 0.88 -2.43 -5.37
C SER A 101 1.76 -1.31 -5.92
N SER A 102 2.80 -0.90 -5.17
CA SER A 102 3.73 0.14 -5.61
C SER A 102 4.42 -0.27 -6.93
N PRO A 103 4.35 0.54 -8.00
CA PRO A 103 5.14 0.31 -9.22
C PRO A 103 6.62 0.68 -9.05
N ASN A 104 6.96 1.34 -7.95
CA ASN A 104 8.27 1.98 -7.73
C ASN A 104 9.23 1.14 -6.89
N THR A 105 8.78 -0.03 -6.44
CA THR A 105 9.57 -1.00 -5.69
C THR A 105 9.73 -2.23 -6.56
N LYS A 106 10.98 -2.57 -6.91
CA LYS A 106 11.29 -3.66 -7.84
C LYS A 106 10.58 -4.95 -7.45
N ASN A 107 9.91 -5.56 -8.43
CA ASN A 107 9.18 -6.83 -8.33
C ASN A 107 8.07 -6.90 -7.27
N LEU A 108 7.64 -5.77 -6.68
CA LEU A 108 6.65 -5.84 -5.61
C LEU A 108 5.29 -6.34 -6.11
N ARG A 109 4.89 -5.91 -7.32
CA ARG A 109 3.64 -6.33 -7.95
C ARG A 109 3.60 -7.83 -8.28
N ALA A 110 4.74 -8.53 -8.28
CA ALA A 110 4.78 -9.98 -8.45
C ALA A 110 4.07 -10.72 -7.29
N LEU A 111 4.08 -10.14 -6.09
CA LEU A 111 3.34 -10.66 -4.92
C LEU A 111 1.82 -10.67 -5.11
N GLN A 112 1.28 -10.01 -6.14
CA GLN A 112 -0.15 -10.05 -6.44
C GLN A 112 -0.55 -11.32 -7.21
N GLY A 113 0.41 -12.10 -7.72
CA GLY A 113 0.16 -13.27 -8.54
C GLY A 113 0.32 -14.59 -7.79
N GLY A 114 -0.52 -15.58 -8.14
CA GLY A 114 -0.34 -16.98 -7.75
C GLY A 114 -0.32 -17.23 -6.24
N GLY A 115 0.44 -18.25 -5.82
CA GLY A 115 0.51 -18.68 -4.43
C GLY A 115 1.26 -17.73 -3.48
N GLU A 116 2.06 -16.79 -4.02
CA GLU A 116 2.83 -15.84 -3.20
C GLU A 116 1.92 -14.89 -2.40
N LEU A 117 0.83 -14.42 -3.02
CA LEU A 117 -0.15 -13.58 -2.34
C LEU A 117 -0.78 -14.33 -1.17
N GLY A 118 -1.23 -15.56 -1.41
CA GLY A 118 -1.86 -16.40 -0.40
C GLY A 118 -0.94 -16.65 0.79
N ALA A 119 0.29 -17.08 0.52
CA ALA A 119 1.29 -17.33 1.57
C ALA A 119 1.60 -16.08 2.40
N LEU A 120 1.72 -14.91 1.76
CA LEU A 120 1.96 -13.65 2.46
C LEU A 120 0.78 -13.27 3.36
N LEU A 121 -0.44 -13.30 2.82
CA LEU A 121 -1.63 -12.87 3.55
C LEU A 121 -1.97 -13.85 4.69
N GLU A 122 -1.80 -15.14 4.48
CA GLU A 122 -1.96 -16.17 5.51
C GLU A 122 -0.96 -15.94 6.67
N ALA A 123 0.33 -15.71 6.36
CA ALA A 123 1.33 -15.38 7.38
C ALA A 123 0.94 -14.12 8.18
N LEU A 124 0.42 -13.08 7.52
CA LEU A 124 0.00 -11.84 8.17
C LEU A 124 -1.24 -12.03 9.04
N LYS A 125 -2.23 -12.81 8.59
CA LYS A 125 -3.44 -13.13 9.37
C LYS A 125 -3.13 -14.00 10.59
N ASN A 126 -2.23 -14.97 10.45
CA ASN A 126 -1.73 -15.75 11.57
C ASN A 126 -1.03 -14.86 12.61
N LYS A 127 -0.18 -13.93 12.16
CA LYS A 127 0.47 -12.96 13.06
C LYS A 127 -0.54 -11.98 13.68
N GLN A 128 -1.54 -11.52 12.94
CA GLN A 128 -2.63 -10.68 13.44
C GLN A 128 -3.38 -11.38 14.58
N ALA A 129 -3.72 -12.67 14.43
CA ALA A 129 -4.40 -13.44 15.47
C ALA A 129 -3.55 -13.54 16.76
N GLN A 130 -2.25 -13.81 16.62
CA GLN A 130 -1.31 -13.84 17.76
C GLN A 130 -1.24 -12.47 18.46
N LEU A 131 -1.12 -11.38 17.69
CA LEU A 131 -1.05 -10.03 18.23
C LEU A 131 -2.39 -9.59 18.85
N ALA A 132 -3.52 -9.98 18.26
CA ALA A 132 -4.84 -9.72 18.82
C ALA A 132 -5.00 -10.35 20.20
N ALA A 133 -4.56 -11.61 20.36
CA ALA A 133 -4.54 -12.29 21.64
C ALA A 133 -3.58 -11.61 22.64
N ALA A 134 -2.38 -11.25 22.20
CA ALA A 134 -1.36 -10.62 23.05
C ALA A 134 -1.75 -9.21 23.54
N HIS A 135 -2.41 -8.42 22.69
CA HIS A 135 -2.81 -7.04 23.00
C HIS A 135 -4.25 -6.91 23.50
N GLY A 136 -5.06 -7.97 23.45
CA GLY A 136 -6.49 -7.92 23.78
C GLY A 136 -7.30 -7.02 22.84
N LYS A 137 -6.81 -6.78 21.61
CA LYS A 137 -7.42 -5.85 20.64
C LYS A 137 -7.23 -6.33 19.21
N TYR A 138 -8.33 -6.41 18.46
CA TYR A 138 -8.29 -6.70 17.03
C TYR A 138 -7.99 -5.44 16.22
N ILE A 139 -6.97 -5.48 15.37
CA ILE A 139 -6.60 -4.40 14.44
C ILE A 139 -6.82 -4.89 13.01
N PRO A 140 -7.80 -4.34 12.25
CA PRO A 140 -8.09 -4.76 10.89
C PRO A 140 -6.90 -4.63 9.94
N LEU A 141 -6.72 -5.61 9.05
CA LEU A 141 -5.76 -5.60 7.96
C LEU A 141 -6.45 -5.40 6.61
N ALA A 142 -5.97 -4.42 5.84
CA ALA A 142 -6.43 -4.16 4.48
C ALA A 142 -5.31 -4.36 3.45
N VAL A 143 -5.61 -4.96 2.29
CA VAL A 143 -4.64 -5.11 1.19
C VAL A 143 -4.80 -3.97 0.19
N LYS A 144 -3.70 -3.29 -0.16
CA LYS A 144 -3.71 -2.21 -1.16
C LYS A 144 -3.29 -2.71 -2.53
N ILE A 145 -4.19 -2.66 -3.50
CA ILE A 145 -4.03 -3.24 -4.84
C ILE A 145 -3.80 -2.18 -5.94
N ALA A 146 -3.20 -2.60 -7.05
CA ALA A 146 -2.96 -1.71 -8.19
C ALA A 146 -4.23 -1.53 -9.06
N PRO A 147 -4.36 -0.42 -9.80
CA PRO A 147 -5.44 -0.24 -10.77
C PRO A 147 -5.18 -0.98 -12.10
N ASP A 148 -3.93 -1.40 -12.33
CA ASP A 148 -3.45 -2.05 -13.55
C ASP A 148 -3.65 -3.56 -13.48
N LEU A 149 -4.89 -3.99 -13.26
CA LEU A 149 -5.30 -5.39 -13.18
C LEU A 149 -6.39 -5.67 -14.23
N ASP A 150 -6.32 -6.85 -14.84
CA ASP A 150 -7.42 -7.41 -15.62
C ASP A 150 -8.47 -8.09 -14.72
N GLU A 151 -9.58 -8.53 -15.31
CA GLU A 151 -10.71 -9.09 -14.55
C GLU A 151 -10.34 -10.40 -13.84
N VAL A 152 -9.56 -11.26 -14.51
CA VAL A 152 -9.11 -12.54 -13.96
C VAL A 152 -8.19 -12.31 -12.76
N GLN A 153 -7.26 -11.35 -12.86
CA GLN A 153 -6.39 -10.96 -11.76
C GLN A 153 -7.18 -10.40 -10.57
N ILE A 154 -8.23 -9.62 -10.81
CA ILE A 154 -9.11 -9.11 -9.75
C ILE A 154 -9.82 -10.27 -9.05
N GLU A 155 -10.39 -11.21 -9.81
CA GLU A 155 -11.06 -12.40 -9.28
C GLU A 155 -10.12 -13.29 -8.46
N ASP A 156 -8.91 -13.51 -8.94
CA ASP A 156 -7.90 -14.31 -8.24
C ASP A 156 -7.49 -13.66 -6.92
N ILE A 157 -7.22 -12.36 -6.92
CA ILE A 157 -6.90 -11.61 -5.69
C ILE A 157 -8.08 -11.64 -4.73
N ALA A 158 -9.31 -11.45 -5.22
CA ALA A 158 -10.52 -11.49 -4.40
C ALA A 158 -10.72 -12.86 -3.75
N ARG A 159 -10.48 -13.96 -4.49
CA ARG A 159 -10.55 -15.32 -3.96
C ARG A 159 -9.57 -15.52 -2.80
N VAL A 160 -8.32 -15.11 -2.98
CA VAL A 160 -7.29 -15.23 -1.94
C VAL A 160 -7.60 -14.36 -0.72
N VAL A 161 -8.01 -13.11 -0.95
CA VAL A 161 -8.38 -12.17 0.12
C VAL A 161 -9.54 -12.70 0.96
N LYS A 162 -10.54 -13.32 0.31
CA LYS A 162 -11.66 -13.97 1.02
C LYS A 162 -11.22 -15.22 1.75
N SER A 163 -10.40 -16.08 1.12
CA SER A 163 -10.01 -17.36 1.73
C SER A 163 -9.18 -17.20 2.99
N VAL A 164 -8.40 -16.12 3.10
CA VAL A 164 -7.61 -15.80 4.30
C VAL A 164 -8.32 -14.81 5.23
N GLU A 165 -9.56 -14.42 4.92
CA GLU A 165 -10.38 -13.51 5.73
C GLU A 165 -9.72 -12.15 6.01
N MET A 166 -9.15 -11.50 4.98
CA MET A 166 -8.69 -10.12 5.15
C MET A 166 -9.87 -9.18 5.41
N ASP A 167 -9.64 -8.15 6.23
CA ASP A 167 -10.70 -7.25 6.72
C ASP A 167 -11.12 -6.20 5.68
N GLY A 168 -10.30 -5.99 4.65
CA GLY A 168 -10.65 -5.06 3.58
C GLY A 168 -9.63 -4.96 2.47
N ILE A 169 -9.98 -4.13 1.49
CA ILE A 169 -9.09 -3.72 0.42
C ILE A 169 -9.05 -2.21 0.26
N ILE A 170 -7.91 -1.73 -0.22
CA ILE A 170 -7.72 -0.34 -0.63
C ILE A 170 -7.47 -0.35 -2.13
N ALA A 171 -8.52 -0.05 -2.88
CA ALA A 171 -8.51 0.11 -4.32
C ALA A 171 -8.61 1.62 -4.63
N THR A 172 -7.59 2.27 -5.21
CA THR A 172 -6.38 1.69 -5.82
C THR A 172 -5.12 2.52 -5.52
N ASN A 173 -3.96 1.93 -5.83
CA ASN A 173 -2.69 2.65 -5.91
C ASN A 173 -2.56 3.41 -7.25
N THR A 174 -1.38 3.93 -7.56
CA THR A 174 -1.08 4.63 -8.82
C THR A 174 -1.10 3.70 -10.04
N THR A 175 -1.45 4.21 -11.21
CA THR A 175 -1.39 3.47 -12.49
C THR A 175 -0.04 3.64 -13.19
N ILE A 176 0.46 2.62 -13.89
CA ILE A 176 1.62 2.76 -14.78
C ILE A 176 1.25 3.29 -16.16
N ASP A 177 -0.03 3.25 -16.51
CA ASP A 177 -0.55 3.71 -17.78
C ASP A 177 -0.67 5.23 -17.80
N LYS A 178 0.02 5.85 -18.76
CA LYS A 178 0.08 7.29 -18.95
C LYS A 178 -0.57 7.73 -20.27
N SER A 179 -1.33 6.86 -20.93
CA SER A 179 -2.03 7.16 -22.19
C SER A 179 -2.91 8.40 -22.11
N SER A 180 -3.54 8.62 -20.95
CA SER A 180 -4.34 9.82 -20.66
C SER A 180 -3.57 11.15 -20.75
N LEU A 181 -2.24 11.13 -20.72
CA LEU A 181 -1.40 12.32 -20.86
C LEU A 181 -1.09 12.67 -22.33
N GLY A 182 -1.44 11.80 -23.29
CA GLY A 182 -1.21 12.02 -24.71
C GLY A 182 0.25 12.35 -25.03
N SER A 183 0.47 13.50 -25.70
CA SER A 183 1.78 14.00 -26.09
C SER A 183 2.50 14.83 -25.01
N HIS A 184 1.98 14.87 -23.78
CA HIS A 184 2.61 15.65 -22.71
C HIS A 184 4.06 15.20 -22.49
N PRO A 185 5.05 16.11 -22.31
CA PRO A 185 6.47 15.74 -22.19
C PRO A 185 6.76 14.76 -21.04
N LEU A 186 5.98 14.85 -19.96
CA LEU A 186 6.09 13.95 -18.80
C LEU A 186 5.45 12.57 -19.00
N ALA A 187 4.79 12.29 -20.14
CA ALA A 187 4.20 10.98 -20.40
C ALA A 187 5.25 9.85 -20.47
N GLY A 188 6.50 10.18 -20.78
CA GLY A 188 7.64 9.25 -20.78
C GLY A 188 8.28 9.03 -19.41
N GLU A 189 7.89 9.77 -18.36
CA GLU A 189 8.48 9.61 -17.04
C GLU A 189 8.16 8.24 -16.43
N GLN A 190 9.15 7.69 -15.74
CA GLN A 190 9.00 6.42 -15.01
C GLN A 190 8.17 6.60 -13.74
N GLY A 191 7.53 5.51 -13.31
CA GLY A 191 6.74 5.45 -12.08
C GLY A 191 5.24 5.55 -12.29
N GLY A 192 4.52 5.81 -11.20
CA GLY A 192 3.06 5.77 -11.15
C GLY A 192 2.40 7.13 -11.34
N LEU A 193 1.35 7.18 -12.15
CA LEU A 193 0.44 8.30 -12.33
C LEU A 193 -0.71 8.23 -11.31
N SER A 194 -1.00 9.37 -10.69
CA SER A 194 -2.05 9.61 -9.69
C SER A 194 -2.98 10.73 -10.15
N GLY A 195 -4.09 10.91 -9.44
CA GLY A 195 -5.02 12.02 -9.64
C GLY A 195 -6.20 11.64 -10.53
N PHE A 196 -6.79 12.63 -11.21
CA PHE A 196 -7.94 12.41 -12.10
C PHE A 196 -7.74 11.27 -13.12
N PRO A 197 -6.55 11.09 -13.73
CA PRO A 197 -6.32 10.02 -14.70
C PRO A 197 -6.57 8.58 -14.19
N VAL A 198 -6.48 8.34 -12.88
CA VAL A 198 -6.67 7.01 -12.30
C VAL A 198 -8.14 6.66 -12.10
N ARG A 199 -9.04 7.66 -12.14
CA ARG A 199 -10.44 7.54 -11.72
C ARG A 199 -11.18 6.38 -12.37
N GLU A 200 -11.08 6.26 -13.70
CA GLU A 200 -11.80 5.23 -14.44
C GLU A 200 -11.33 3.82 -14.07
N LYS A 201 -10.02 3.58 -14.09
CA LYS A 201 -9.43 2.29 -13.71
C LYS A 201 -9.74 1.92 -12.26
N SER A 202 -9.65 2.89 -11.35
CA SER A 202 -9.98 2.66 -9.94
C SER A 202 -11.45 2.25 -9.77
N ASN A 203 -12.37 2.93 -10.45
CA ASN A 203 -13.79 2.60 -10.40
C ASN A 203 -14.11 1.24 -11.04
N ARG A 204 -13.39 0.85 -12.10
CA ARG A 204 -13.50 -0.48 -12.70
C ARG A 204 -13.11 -1.57 -11.71
N VAL A 205 -11.97 -1.43 -11.04
CA VAL A 205 -11.53 -2.36 -10.00
C VAL A 205 -12.57 -2.49 -8.89
N LEU A 206 -13.08 -1.36 -8.39
CA LEU A 206 -14.12 -1.35 -7.34
C LEU A 206 -15.42 -2.02 -7.79
N LYS A 207 -15.85 -1.80 -9.04
CA LYS A 207 -17.06 -2.43 -9.59
C LYS A 207 -16.90 -3.94 -9.68
N ASN A 208 -15.77 -4.41 -10.21
CA ASN A 208 -15.50 -5.84 -10.34
C ASN A 208 -15.38 -6.52 -8.98
N TRP A 209 -14.70 -5.88 -8.01
CA TRP A 209 -14.58 -6.38 -6.64
C TRP A 209 -15.93 -6.58 -5.94
N ARG A 210 -16.94 -5.76 -6.23
CA ARG A 210 -18.28 -5.93 -5.65
C ARG A 210 -19.02 -7.16 -6.19
N ASN A 211 -18.63 -7.65 -7.36
CA ASN A 211 -19.25 -8.79 -8.02
C ASN A 211 -18.54 -10.11 -7.74
N THR A 212 -17.35 -10.06 -7.13
CA THR A 212 -16.60 -11.24 -6.67
C THR A 212 -17.04 -11.66 -5.29
#